data_AF-A0A951JVA6-F1
#
_entry.id   AF-A0A951JVA6-F1
#
_cell.length_a   1.000
_cell.length_b   1.000
_cell.length_c   1.000
_cell.angle_alpha   90.00
_cell.angle_beta   90.00
_cell.angle_gamma   90.00
#
_symmetry.space_group_name_H-M   'P 1'
#
loop_
_entity.id
_entity.type
_entity.pdbx_description
1 polymer ?
#
loop_
_entity_poly.entity_id
_entity_poly.type
_entity_poly.pdbx_seq_one_letter_code
_entity_poly.pdbx_strand_id
1 'polypeptide(L)'
;RVDYPHEFSGGMRQRIMIALGLVLQPSVIVADEPTTSLDVIVEAQILDLLDRLRYEEHVGLLLITHNLGIVAETCDRVAVMYAGRIVEIGPVEQIFEDPQHPYTQGLLESVISIDTTELSSIDGAPPDLVDPPKGCRYAPRCPERFEDCDTIDPVLGEVGRERASASEPAGGDLRERASASEPAGGDLRERASASEPAGGDLTDWQAACLLHETAYPRQAAEAAS
;
A
#
# COMPACT_ATOMS: atom_id res chain seq x y z
N ARG A 1 -37.24 15.25 9.91
CA ARG A 1 -36.12 15.67 10.80
C ARG A 1 -34.89 15.71 9.92
N VAL A 2 -34.11 16.78 9.98
CA VAL A 2 -32.85 16.89 9.23
C VAL A 2 -31.75 16.60 10.24
N ASP A 3 -31.00 15.54 10.03
CA ASP A 3 -29.87 15.17 10.87
C ASP A 3 -28.61 15.85 10.34
N TYR A 4 -27.80 16.43 11.23
CA TYR A 4 -26.61 17.21 10.88
C TYR A 4 -25.34 16.34 10.91
N PRO A 5 -24.27 16.73 10.20
CA PRO A 5 -23.02 15.96 10.14
C PRO A 5 -22.43 15.52 11.49
N HIS A 6 -22.61 16.32 12.54
CA HIS A 6 -22.10 16.05 13.88
C HIS A 6 -22.93 15.03 14.67
N GLU A 7 -24.13 14.69 14.18
CA GLU A 7 -25.04 13.71 14.81
C GLU A 7 -24.79 12.27 14.29
N PHE A 8 -23.95 12.10 13.27
CA PHE A 8 -23.60 10.80 12.69
C PHE A 8 -22.35 10.19 13.34
N SER A 9 -22.33 8.84 13.44
CA SER A 9 -21.11 8.11 13.79
C SER A 9 -20.04 8.26 12.69
N GLY A 10 -18.78 7.92 13.01
CA GLY A 10 -17.70 7.91 12.02
C GLY A 10 -18.07 7.10 10.78
N GLY A 11 -18.55 5.86 10.97
CA GLY A 11 -18.98 4.99 9.87
C GLY A 11 -20.17 5.53 9.08
N MET A 12 -21.13 6.18 9.73
CA MET A 12 -22.24 6.83 9.02
C MET A 12 -21.75 7.98 8.15
N ARG A 13 -20.83 8.83 8.65
CA ARG A 13 -20.20 9.88 7.85
C ARG A 13 -19.41 9.29 6.68
N GLN A 14 -18.66 8.22 6.90
CA GLN A 14 -17.90 7.52 5.86
C GLN A 14 -18.81 7.06 4.72
N ARG A 15 -19.92 6.38 5.05
CA ARG A 15 -20.91 5.91 4.07
C ARG A 15 -21.56 7.06 3.30
N ILE A 16 -21.86 8.18 3.98
CA ILE A 16 -22.38 9.38 3.32
C ILE A 16 -21.35 9.94 2.32
N MET A 17 -20.07 10.03 2.70
CA MET A 17 -19.00 10.53 1.82
C MET A 17 -18.78 9.61 0.61
N ILE A 18 -18.80 8.28 0.81
CA ILE A 18 -18.73 7.31 -0.28
C ILE A 18 -19.93 7.50 -1.23
N ALA A 19 -21.15 7.59 -0.69
CA ALA A 19 -22.35 7.82 -1.51
C ALA A 19 -22.25 9.13 -2.31
N LEU A 20 -21.73 10.21 -1.70
CA LEU A 20 -21.48 11.48 -2.38
C LEU A 20 -20.46 11.35 -3.51
N GLY A 21 -19.39 10.58 -3.31
CA GLY A 21 -18.40 10.30 -4.35
C GLY A 21 -18.96 9.52 -5.55
N LEU A 22 -19.97 8.68 -5.31
CA LEU A 22 -20.61 7.85 -6.34
C LEU A 22 -21.72 8.55 -7.13
N VAL A 23 -22.20 9.73 -6.71
CA VAL A 23 -23.34 10.42 -7.34
C VAL A 23 -23.15 10.62 -8.85
N LEU A 24 -21.91 10.81 -9.29
CA LEU A 24 -21.57 11.06 -10.69
C LEU A 24 -21.15 9.80 -11.46
N GLN A 25 -21.32 8.61 -10.88
CA GLN A 25 -20.89 7.33 -11.47
C GLN A 25 -19.45 7.39 -11.99
N PRO A 26 -18.47 7.67 -11.12
CA PRO A 26 -17.09 7.84 -11.55
C PRO A 26 -16.55 6.54 -12.14
N SER A 27 -15.53 6.61 -13.00
CA SER A 27 -14.82 5.43 -13.46
C SER A 27 -13.71 4.99 -12.48
N VAL A 28 -13.32 5.86 -11.55
CA VAL A 28 -12.26 5.62 -10.56
C VAL A 28 -12.63 6.29 -9.23
N ILE A 29 -12.42 5.58 -8.12
CA ILE A 29 -12.49 6.10 -6.75
C ILE A 29 -11.09 6.19 -6.18
N VAL A 30 -10.76 7.34 -5.60
CA VAL A 30 -9.56 7.52 -4.77
C VAL A 30 -10.00 7.60 -3.33
N ALA A 31 -9.64 6.59 -2.54
CA ALA A 31 -10.01 6.46 -1.15
C ALA A 31 -8.78 6.75 -0.29
N ASP A 32 -8.71 7.96 0.25
CA ASP A 32 -7.62 8.42 1.10
C ASP A 32 -7.90 8.09 2.57
N GLU A 33 -7.20 7.08 3.10
CA GLU A 33 -7.34 6.57 4.47
C GLU A 33 -8.82 6.34 4.88
N PRO A 34 -9.59 5.58 4.09
CA PRO A 34 -11.05 5.53 4.22
C PRO A 34 -11.54 4.79 5.47
N THR A 35 -10.66 4.24 6.28
CA THR A 35 -11.01 3.52 7.50
C THR A 35 -10.41 4.15 8.75
N THR A 36 -9.65 5.24 8.60
CA THR A 36 -9.06 5.94 9.73
C THR A 36 -10.13 6.41 10.72
N SER A 37 -9.86 6.21 12.02
CA SER A 37 -10.77 6.55 13.13
C SER A 37 -12.08 5.74 13.19
N LEU A 38 -12.17 4.60 12.50
CA LEU A 38 -13.27 3.66 12.62
C LEU A 38 -12.88 2.49 13.53
N ASP A 39 -13.87 1.88 14.19
CA ASP A 39 -13.65 0.60 14.85
C ASP A 39 -13.51 -0.52 13.81
N VAL A 40 -12.86 -1.63 14.21
CA VAL A 40 -12.52 -2.76 13.33
C VAL A 40 -13.76 -3.34 12.60
N ILE A 41 -14.93 -3.35 13.25
CA ILE A 41 -16.15 -3.87 12.63
C ILE A 41 -16.63 -2.92 11.53
N VAL A 42 -16.65 -1.62 11.80
CA VAL A 42 -17.05 -0.62 10.82
C VAL A 42 -16.04 -0.51 9.68
N GLU A 43 -14.74 -0.62 9.96
CA GLU A 43 -13.69 -0.71 8.95
C GLU A 43 -13.97 -1.82 7.93
N ALA A 44 -14.16 -3.06 8.40
CA ALA A 44 -14.48 -4.20 7.54
C ALA A 44 -15.73 -3.96 6.69
N GLN A 45 -16.76 -3.32 7.26
CA GLN A 45 -17.97 -2.98 6.51
C GLN A 45 -17.75 -1.90 5.43
N ILE A 46 -16.80 -0.98 5.64
CA ILE A 46 -16.45 0.03 4.63
C ILE A 46 -15.62 -0.59 3.52
N LEU A 47 -14.68 -1.47 3.85
CA LEU A 47 -13.89 -2.20 2.85
C LEU A 47 -14.78 -3.11 1.99
N ASP A 48 -15.69 -3.88 2.60
CA ASP A 48 -16.70 -4.69 1.86
C ASP A 48 -17.55 -3.83 0.93
N LEU A 49 -17.96 -2.63 1.38
CA LEU A 49 -18.71 -1.72 0.55
C LEU A 49 -17.89 -1.25 -0.66
N LEU A 50 -16.63 -0.88 -0.47
CA LEU A 50 -15.75 -0.43 -1.55
C LEU A 50 -15.47 -1.56 -2.54
N ASP A 51 -15.22 -2.78 -2.07
CA ASP A 51 -14.96 -3.93 -2.93
C ASP A 51 -16.21 -4.33 -3.74
N ARG A 52 -17.38 -4.33 -3.10
CA ARG A 52 -18.65 -4.54 -3.80
C ARG A 52 -18.91 -3.48 -4.87
N LEU A 53 -18.64 -2.21 -4.59
CA LEU A 53 -18.78 -1.12 -5.57
C LEU A 53 -17.81 -1.29 -6.75
N ARG A 54 -16.56 -1.66 -6.48
CA ARG A 54 -15.58 -1.99 -7.52
C ARG A 54 -16.14 -3.09 -8.45
N TYR A 55 -16.71 -4.16 -7.89
CA TYR A 55 -17.20 -5.30 -8.65
C TYR A 55 -18.52 -5.00 -9.40
N GLU A 56 -19.50 -4.40 -8.73
CA GLU A 56 -20.83 -4.16 -9.29
C GLU A 56 -20.86 -3.00 -10.31
N GLU A 57 -20.10 -1.93 -10.06
CA GLU A 57 -20.11 -0.70 -10.88
C GLU A 57 -18.91 -0.61 -11.84
N HIS A 58 -18.05 -1.63 -11.88
CA HIS A 58 -16.83 -1.68 -12.72
C HIS A 58 -15.93 -0.45 -12.54
N VAL A 59 -15.76 -0.03 -11.30
CA VAL A 59 -14.97 1.14 -10.89
C VAL A 59 -13.53 0.72 -10.55
N GLY A 60 -12.55 1.49 -11.02
CA GLY A 60 -11.17 1.37 -10.53
C GLY A 60 -11.05 1.93 -9.11
N LEU A 61 -10.26 1.29 -8.25
CA LEU A 61 -10.07 1.73 -6.85
C LEU A 61 -8.59 2.02 -6.58
N LEU A 62 -8.28 3.23 -6.15
CA LEU A 62 -6.98 3.61 -5.59
C LEU A 62 -7.17 3.80 -4.09
N LEU A 63 -6.66 2.87 -3.30
CA LEU A 63 -6.71 2.90 -1.84
C LEU A 63 -5.39 3.44 -1.31
N ILE A 64 -5.43 4.49 -0.50
CA ILE A 64 -4.25 5.01 0.21
C ILE A 64 -4.41 4.60 1.66
N THR A 65 -3.45 3.82 2.17
CA THR A 65 -3.48 3.37 3.57
C THR A 65 -2.08 3.07 4.09
N HIS A 66 -1.88 3.30 5.38
CA HIS A 66 -0.73 2.82 6.15
C HIS A 66 -0.89 1.39 6.69
N ASN A 67 -2.07 0.77 6.53
CA ASN A 67 -2.32 -0.58 7.04
C ASN A 67 -2.00 -1.65 5.98
N LEU A 68 -0.85 -2.32 6.12
CA LEU A 68 -0.44 -3.40 5.22
C LEU A 68 -1.36 -4.63 5.28
N GLY A 69 -2.08 -4.85 6.39
CA GLY A 69 -3.06 -5.93 6.51
C GLY A 69 -4.23 -5.74 5.54
N ILE A 70 -4.77 -4.51 5.46
CA ILE A 70 -5.82 -4.15 4.51
C ILE A 70 -5.32 -4.30 3.07
N VAL A 71 -4.09 -3.88 2.80
CA VAL A 71 -3.46 -4.03 1.47
C VAL A 71 -3.37 -5.50 1.08
N ALA A 72 -2.91 -6.37 1.98
CA ALA A 72 -2.79 -7.80 1.72
C ALA A 72 -4.14 -8.47 1.40
N GLU A 73 -5.21 -8.02 2.04
CA GLU A 73 -6.55 -8.60 1.87
C GLU A 73 -7.27 -8.07 0.63
N THR A 74 -7.13 -6.77 0.33
CA THR A 74 -8.03 -6.07 -0.58
C THR A 74 -7.40 -5.73 -1.93
N CYS A 75 -6.06 -5.65 -2.03
CA CYS A 75 -5.36 -5.03 -3.15
C CYS A 75 -4.77 -6.02 -4.19
N ASP A 76 -4.86 -5.71 -5.49
CA ASP A 76 -4.17 -6.49 -6.54
C ASP A 76 -2.69 -6.09 -6.64
N ARG A 77 -2.40 -4.78 -6.58
CA ARG A 77 -1.06 -4.20 -6.66
C ARG A 77 -0.85 -3.15 -5.57
N VAL A 78 0.40 -2.98 -5.16
CA VAL A 78 0.81 -1.98 -4.17
C VAL A 78 2.01 -1.19 -4.67
N ALA A 79 2.00 0.11 -4.43
CA ALA A 79 3.13 1.01 -4.55
C ALA A 79 3.53 1.48 -3.15
N VAL A 80 4.67 1.01 -2.65
CA VAL A 80 5.23 1.43 -1.36
C VAL A 80 5.88 2.79 -1.53
N MET A 81 5.59 3.71 -0.61
CA MET A 81 6.10 5.07 -0.63
C MET A 81 6.94 5.35 0.60
N TYR A 82 8.03 6.09 0.41
CA TYR A 82 8.84 6.63 1.50
C TYR A 82 9.21 8.07 1.21
N ALA A 83 8.94 8.96 2.18
CA ALA A 83 9.28 10.38 2.12
C ALA A 83 8.89 11.03 0.77
N GLY A 84 7.69 10.76 0.26
CA GLY A 84 7.18 11.32 -1.00
C GLY A 84 7.76 10.72 -2.29
N ARG A 85 8.44 9.57 -2.22
CA ARG A 85 8.89 8.78 -3.37
C ARG A 85 8.25 7.41 -3.37
N ILE A 86 7.85 6.91 -4.53
CA ILE A 86 7.54 5.49 -4.68
C ILE A 86 8.88 4.76 -4.68
N VAL A 87 9.09 3.91 -3.69
CA VAL A 87 10.32 3.14 -3.54
C VAL A 87 10.18 1.72 -4.08
N GLU A 88 8.97 1.20 -4.15
CA GLU A 88 8.70 -0.12 -4.71
C GLU A 88 7.27 -0.19 -5.25
N ILE A 89 7.04 -0.94 -6.32
CA ILE A 89 5.70 -1.16 -6.88
C ILE A 89 5.62 -2.55 -7.52
N GLY A 90 4.53 -3.28 -7.29
CA GLY A 90 4.34 -4.60 -7.85
C GLY A 90 3.01 -5.25 -7.44
N PRO A 91 2.73 -6.49 -7.87
CA PRO A 91 1.62 -7.28 -7.34
C PRO A 91 1.78 -7.48 -5.83
N VAL A 92 0.67 -7.51 -5.09
CA VAL A 92 0.71 -7.59 -3.61
C VAL A 92 1.43 -8.84 -3.12
N GLU A 93 1.05 -10.02 -3.61
CA GLU A 93 1.69 -11.31 -3.25
C GLU A 93 3.21 -11.23 -3.38
N GLN A 94 3.63 -10.63 -4.48
CA GLN A 94 5.00 -10.51 -4.90
C GLN A 94 5.84 -9.57 -4.02
N ILE A 95 5.26 -8.45 -3.61
CA ILE A 95 5.89 -7.48 -2.69
C ILE A 95 5.96 -8.05 -1.26
N PHE A 96 4.95 -8.81 -0.83
CA PHE A 96 4.89 -9.38 0.51
C PHE A 96 5.80 -10.63 0.68
N GLU A 97 6.03 -11.40 -0.38
CA GLU A 97 6.89 -12.59 -0.35
C GLU A 97 8.37 -12.28 -0.57
N ASP A 98 8.70 -11.36 -1.47
CA ASP A 98 10.07 -11.05 -1.90
C ASP A 98 10.27 -9.54 -2.10
N PRO A 99 10.20 -8.75 -1.02
CA PRO A 99 10.42 -7.30 -1.06
C PRO A 99 11.86 -6.96 -1.44
N GLN A 100 12.03 -6.04 -2.39
CA GLN A 100 13.34 -5.68 -2.94
C GLN A 100 13.94 -4.45 -2.29
N HIS A 101 13.12 -3.49 -1.86
CA HIS A 101 13.62 -2.27 -1.24
C HIS A 101 13.83 -2.48 0.27
N PRO A 102 14.99 -2.08 0.86
CA PRO A 102 15.26 -2.28 2.30
C PRO A 102 14.22 -1.62 3.24
N TYR A 103 13.57 -0.55 2.78
CA TYR A 103 12.42 0.02 3.50
C TYR A 103 11.21 -0.92 3.52
N THR A 104 10.84 -1.51 2.38
CA THR A 104 9.72 -2.46 2.28
C THR A 104 9.98 -3.71 3.12
N GLN A 105 11.22 -4.21 3.11
CA GLN A 105 11.67 -5.30 3.98
C GLN A 105 11.44 -4.94 5.45
N GLY A 106 11.97 -3.80 5.90
CA GLY A 106 11.79 -3.35 7.28
C GLY A 106 10.32 -3.10 7.67
N LEU A 107 9.49 -2.65 6.74
CA LEU A 107 8.04 -2.49 6.95
C LEU A 107 7.37 -3.85 7.21
N LEU A 108 7.62 -4.84 6.35
CA LEU A 108 7.03 -6.17 6.47
C LEU A 108 7.54 -6.93 7.70
N GLU A 109 8.81 -6.76 8.06
CA GLU A 109 9.38 -7.30 9.30
C GLU A 109 8.75 -6.70 10.56
N SER A 110 8.28 -5.44 10.47
CA SER A 110 7.61 -4.74 11.57
C SER A 110 6.14 -5.17 11.73
N VAL A 111 5.58 -5.93 10.78
CA VAL A 111 4.22 -6.46 10.88
C VAL A 111 4.16 -7.61 11.88
N ILE A 112 3.27 -7.50 12.86
CA ILE A 112 3.07 -8.50 13.90
C ILE A 112 2.15 -9.61 13.36
N SER A 113 2.59 -10.86 13.50
CA SER A 113 1.83 -12.08 13.26
C SER A 113 1.67 -12.87 14.56
N ILE A 114 0.80 -13.88 14.58
CA ILE A 114 0.56 -14.73 15.76
C ILE A 114 1.86 -15.43 16.22
N ASP A 115 2.77 -15.70 15.29
CA ASP A 115 4.06 -16.36 15.56
C ASP A 115 5.20 -15.36 15.86
N THR A 116 4.93 -14.05 15.87
CA THR A 116 5.96 -13.03 16.10
C THR A 116 6.40 -13.04 17.57
N THR A 117 7.63 -13.51 17.80
CA THR A 117 8.24 -13.56 19.15
C THR A 117 9.07 -12.32 19.50
N GLU A 118 9.57 -11.60 18.50
CA GLU A 118 10.36 -10.38 18.67
C GLU A 118 9.79 -9.27 17.78
N LEU A 119 9.65 -8.08 18.36
CA LEU A 119 9.19 -6.90 17.63
C LEU A 119 10.40 -6.25 16.96
N SER A 120 10.36 -6.18 15.64
CA SER A 120 11.32 -5.39 14.87
C SER A 120 10.73 -4.01 14.57
N SER A 121 11.58 -2.99 14.51
CA SER A 121 11.19 -1.63 14.14
C SER A 121 12.27 -1.00 13.30
N ILE A 122 11.89 -0.16 12.33
CA ILE A 122 12.84 0.59 11.52
C ILE A 122 13.46 1.73 12.35
N ASP A 123 14.75 1.64 12.62
CA ASP A 123 15.49 2.64 13.40
C ASP A 123 15.48 4.05 12.78
N GLY A 124 15.67 5.05 13.64
CA GLY A 124 15.73 6.45 13.26
C GLY A 124 14.37 7.10 13.00
N ALA A 125 14.40 8.36 12.55
CA ALA A 125 13.21 9.15 12.25
C ALA A 125 13.09 9.40 10.73
N PRO A 126 11.87 9.57 10.18
CA PRO A 126 11.69 10.04 8.81
C PRO A 126 12.43 11.36 8.55
N PRO A 127 12.94 11.59 7.32
CA PRO A 127 13.61 12.83 6.98
C PRO A 127 12.64 14.00 6.98
N ASP A 128 13.18 15.21 7.15
CA ASP A 128 12.44 16.43 6.87
C ASP A 128 12.08 16.49 5.38
N LEU A 129 10.80 16.69 5.07
CA LEU A 129 10.33 16.79 3.68
C LEU A 129 10.52 18.17 3.06
N VAL A 130 10.80 19.21 3.88
CA VAL A 130 11.11 20.57 3.43
C VAL A 130 12.54 20.65 2.92
N ASP A 131 13.49 20.01 3.61
CA ASP A 131 14.90 19.91 3.21
C ASP A 131 15.35 18.42 3.22
N PRO A 132 14.92 17.63 2.22
CA PRO A 132 15.21 16.21 2.19
C PRO A 132 16.70 15.93 1.91
N PRO A 133 17.22 14.76 2.36
CA PRO A 133 18.56 14.32 2.04
C PRO A 133 18.85 14.38 0.54
N LYS A 134 20.09 14.70 0.20
CA LYS A 134 20.60 14.55 -1.16
C LYS A 134 20.75 13.06 -1.45
N GLY A 135 20.43 12.66 -2.68
CA GLY A 135 20.42 11.25 -3.06
C GLY A 135 19.19 10.49 -2.56
N CYS A 136 19.39 9.26 -2.11
CA CYS A 136 18.34 8.38 -1.61
C CYS A 136 17.77 8.89 -0.27
N ARG A 137 16.45 9.14 -0.25
CA ARG A 137 15.77 9.66 0.95
C ARG A 137 15.83 8.68 2.13
N TYR A 138 15.95 7.38 1.87
CA TYR A 138 16.01 6.33 2.90
C TYR A 138 17.44 6.08 3.42
N ALA A 139 18.47 6.62 2.77
CA ALA A 139 19.88 6.37 3.13
C ALA A 139 20.19 6.53 4.64
N PRO A 140 19.67 7.53 5.37
CA PRO A 140 19.96 7.68 6.81
C PRO A 140 19.46 6.54 7.69
N ARG A 141 18.47 5.75 7.22
CA ARG A 141 17.86 4.63 7.95
C ARG A 141 18.14 3.27 7.28
N CYS A 142 18.79 3.27 6.13
CA CYS A 142 19.00 2.08 5.33
C CYS A 142 20.15 1.22 5.92
N PRO A 143 19.90 -0.04 6.32
CA PRO A 143 20.96 -0.94 6.77
C PRO A 143 21.93 -1.32 5.65
N GLU A 144 21.48 -1.22 4.39
CA GLU A 144 22.25 -1.55 3.18
C GLU A 144 22.83 -0.30 2.47
N ARG A 145 22.98 0.82 3.19
CA ARG A 145 23.53 2.06 2.62
C ARG A 145 24.94 1.85 2.05
N PHE A 146 25.20 2.41 0.88
CA PHE A 146 26.52 2.45 0.24
C PHE A 146 26.88 3.87 -0.24
N GLU A 147 28.07 4.04 -0.83
CA GLU A 147 28.65 5.36 -1.14
C GLU A 147 27.77 6.24 -2.04
N ASP A 148 27.13 5.69 -3.06
CA ASP A 148 26.34 6.50 -4.01
C ASP A 148 24.97 6.92 -3.47
N CYS A 149 24.49 6.32 -2.37
CA CYS A 149 23.21 6.66 -1.76
C CYS A 149 23.11 8.15 -1.35
N ASP A 150 24.22 8.79 -1.03
CA ASP A 150 24.25 10.21 -0.60
C ASP A 150 24.19 11.20 -1.76
N THR A 151 24.35 10.72 -3.00
CA THR A 151 24.46 11.57 -4.18
C THR A 151 23.45 11.24 -5.27
N ILE A 152 23.00 9.99 -5.35
CA ILE A 152 22.08 9.49 -6.36
C ILE A 152 20.72 9.21 -5.71
N ASP A 153 19.66 9.86 -6.20
CA ASP A 153 18.27 9.54 -5.85
C ASP A 153 17.86 8.38 -6.78
N PRO A 154 17.71 7.14 -6.28
CA PRO A 154 17.44 6.00 -7.11
C PRO A 154 16.07 6.16 -7.79
N VAL A 155 16.03 5.80 -9.07
CA VAL A 155 14.79 5.78 -9.85
C VAL A 155 14.22 4.37 -9.84
N LEU A 156 12.89 4.25 -9.94
CA LEU A 156 12.24 2.95 -10.08
C LEU A 156 12.77 2.22 -11.32
N GLY A 157 13.53 1.15 -11.10
CA GLY A 157 14.01 0.23 -12.11
C GLY A 157 13.23 -1.08 -12.09
N GLU A 158 13.07 -1.73 -13.24
CA GLU A 158 12.38 -3.02 -13.34
C GLU A 158 13.19 -4.13 -12.64
N VAL A 159 12.59 -4.84 -11.69
CA VAL A 159 13.23 -5.96 -10.95
C VAL A 159 12.62 -7.32 -11.30
N GLY A 160 11.54 -7.31 -12.09
CA GLY A 160 10.83 -8.51 -12.51
C GLY A 160 9.63 -8.17 -13.40
N ARG A 161 8.77 -9.16 -13.68
CA ARG A 161 7.52 -8.89 -14.41
C ARG A 161 6.62 -8.01 -13.54
N GLU A 162 6.25 -6.84 -14.08
CA GLU A 162 5.29 -5.91 -13.47
C GLU A 162 5.72 -5.35 -12.10
N ARG A 163 7.01 -5.50 -11.76
CA ARG A 163 7.65 -4.98 -10.53
C ARG A 163 8.70 -3.93 -10.84
N ALA A 164 8.76 -2.89 -10.03
CA ALA A 164 9.88 -1.95 -10.04
C ALA A 164 10.28 -1.55 -8.61
N SER A 165 11.57 -1.34 -8.38
CA SER A 165 12.15 -0.89 -7.10
C SER A 165 13.14 0.23 -7.36
N ALA A 166 13.19 1.19 -6.44
CA ALA A 166 14.18 2.26 -6.40
C ALA A 166 15.34 1.88 -5.48
N SER A 167 15.88 0.68 -5.67
CA SER A 167 17.17 0.23 -5.13
C SER A 167 18.11 -0.02 -6.31
N GLU A 168 19.43 -0.02 -6.10
CA GLU A 168 20.31 -0.56 -7.15
C GLU A 168 19.85 -1.99 -7.47
N PRO A 169 19.78 -2.38 -8.77
CA PRO A 169 19.48 -3.75 -9.10
C PRO A 169 20.56 -4.58 -8.41
N ALA A 170 20.15 -5.52 -7.55
CA ALA A 170 21.07 -6.51 -7.01
C ALA A 170 21.80 -7.13 -8.19
N GLY A 171 23.05 -6.72 -8.42
CA GLY A 171 23.92 -7.14 -9.51
C GLY A 171 24.43 -8.56 -9.27
N GLY A 172 23.54 -9.49 -8.97
CA GLY A 172 23.80 -10.90 -8.75
C GLY A 172 22.69 -11.71 -9.39
N ASP A 173 23.07 -12.66 -10.24
CA ASP A 173 22.23 -13.52 -11.05
C ASP A 173 20.85 -13.83 -10.43
N LEU A 174 19.79 -13.29 -11.06
CA LEU A 174 18.37 -13.64 -10.82
C LEU A 174 18.10 -15.15 -10.87
N ARG A 175 19.04 -15.95 -11.40
CA ARG A 175 18.96 -17.41 -11.47
C ARG A 175 19.37 -18.13 -10.18
N GLU A 176 20.18 -17.52 -9.31
CA GLU A 176 20.73 -18.20 -8.14
C GLU A 176 19.80 -18.08 -6.92
N ARG A 177 19.11 -16.94 -6.76
CA ARG A 177 18.09 -16.74 -5.70
C ARG A 177 16.82 -17.57 -5.90
N ALA A 178 16.42 -17.81 -7.16
CA ALA A 178 15.28 -18.68 -7.49
C ALA A 178 15.51 -20.17 -7.12
N SER A 179 16.74 -20.56 -6.77
CA SER A 179 17.09 -21.93 -6.37
C SER A 179 17.18 -22.15 -4.87
N ALA A 180 17.02 -21.09 -4.05
CA ALA A 180 17.25 -21.12 -2.60
C ALA A 180 16.00 -20.89 -1.73
N SER A 181 14.83 -20.59 -2.30
CA SER A 181 13.59 -20.48 -1.53
C SER A 181 12.72 -21.72 -1.72
N GLU A 182 12.72 -22.61 -0.72
CA GLU A 182 11.54 -23.44 -0.49
C GLU A 182 10.39 -22.50 -0.10
N PRO A 183 9.19 -22.64 -0.69
CA PRO A 183 8.08 -21.79 -0.31
C PRO A 183 7.74 -22.10 1.15
N ALA A 184 7.88 -21.11 2.02
CA ALA A 184 7.30 -21.18 3.36
C ALA A 184 5.78 -21.19 3.17
N GLY A 185 5.22 -22.39 3.05
CA GLY A 185 3.78 -22.60 2.93
C GLY A 185 3.09 -22.19 4.22
N GLY A 186 2.64 -20.94 4.26
CA GLY A 186 1.74 -20.39 5.26
C GLY A 186 0.77 -19.43 4.56
N ASP A 187 -0.50 -19.46 4.95
CA ASP A 187 -1.55 -18.66 4.33
C ASP A 187 -1.24 -17.16 4.51
N LEU A 188 -1.07 -16.42 3.42
CA LEU A 188 -0.80 -14.97 3.41
C LEU A 188 -1.86 -14.20 4.22
N ARG A 189 -3.08 -14.74 4.32
CA ARG A 189 -4.20 -14.20 5.10
C ARG A 189 -3.95 -14.23 6.61
N GLU A 190 -3.23 -15.24 7.10
CA GLU A 190 -3.00 -15.47 8.52
C GLU A 190 -1.88 -14.56 9.07
N ARG A 191 -0.97 -14.13 8.19
CA ARG A 191 0.11 -13.16 8.51
C ARG A 191 -0.37 -11.71 8.56
N ALA A 192 -1.40 -11.37 7.79
CA ALA A 192 -1.92 -10.01 7.64
C ALA A 192 -3.05 -9.66 8.63
N SER A 193 -3.81 -10.65 9.12
CA SER A 193 -5.01 -10.43 9.95
C SER A 193 -4.75 -10.00 11.41
N ALA A 194 -3.50 -9.76 11.80
CA ALA A 194 -3.10 -9.50 13.19
C ALA A 194 -2.54 -8.10 13.46
N SER A 195 -2.57 -7.18 12.49
CA SER A 195 -2.01 -5.83 12.66
C SER A 195 -2.95 -4.88 13.42
N GLU A 196 -2.59 -4.52 14.66
CA GLU A 196 -3.16 -3.36 15.38
C GLU A 196 -2.33 -2.10 15.06
N PRO A 197 -2.93 -0.92 14.80
CA PRO A 197 -2.17 0.29 14.51
C PRO A 197 -1.59 0.90 15.80
N ALA A 198 -0.27 0.99 15.87
CA ALA A 198 0.42 1.88 16.82
C ALA A 198 0.33 3.31 16.26
N GLY A 199 -0.32 4.21 17.01
CA GLY A 199 -0.57 5.59 16.58
C GLY A 199 0.70 6.34 16.15
N GLY A 200 0.70 6.79 14.90
CA GLY A 200 1.75 7.61 14.28
C GLY A 200 1.17 8.88 13.65
N ASP A 201 1.98 9.93 13.63
CA ASP A 201 1.64 11.28 13.14
C ASP A 201 1.41 11.32 11.60
N LEU A 202 0.63 12.32 11.16
CA LEU A 202 0.08 12.53 9.80
C LEU A 202 1.10 12.77 8.66
N THR A 203 2.38 12.44 8.84
CA THR A 203 3.47 12.65 7.85
C THR A 203 4.03 11.37 7.24
N ASP A 204 3.55 10.20 7.66
CA ASP A 204 4.10 8.89 7.28
C ASP A 204 3.15 8.14 6.33
N TRP A 205 3.15 8.51 5.05
CA TRP A 205 2.43 7.77 4.00
C TRP A 205 3.29 6.60 3.52
N GLN A 206 2.92 5.36 3.87
CA GLN A 206 3.75 4.17 3.65
C GLN A 206 3.39 3.40 2.35
N ALA A 207 2.15 3.49 1.84
CA ALA A 207 1.77 2.82 0.59
C ALA A 207 0.55 3.46 -0.13
N ALA A 208 0.56 3.40 -1.47
CA ALA A 208 -0.57 3.64 -2.36
C ALA A 208 -0.92 2.32 -3.06
N CYS A 209 -2.10 1.78 -2.80
CA CYS A 209 -2.59 0.54 -3.39
C CYS A 209 -3.37 0.83 -4.68
N LEU A 210 -2.99 0.17 -5.77
CA LEU A 210 -3.69 0.23 -7.05
C LEU A 210 -4.42 -1.09 -7.26
N LEU A 211 -5.74 -1.06 -7.16
CA LEU A 211 -6.61 -2.15 -7.56
C LEU A 211 -6.97 -1.97 -9.04
N HIS A 212 -6.59 -2.94 -9.86
CA HIS A 212 -6.90 -2.91 -11.28
C HIS A 212 -6.99 -4.32 -11.85
N GLU A 213 -8.19 -4.72 -12.26
CA GLU A 213 -8.44 -5.75 -13.28
C GLU A 213 -9.86 -5.48 -13.79
N THR A 214 -10.24 -5.58 -15.06
CA THR A 214 -9.61 -5.86 -16.35
C THR A 214 -10.59 -5.23 -17.37
N ALA A 215 -10.07 -4.67 -18.46
CA ALA A 215 -10.83 -4.29 -19.67
C ALA A 215 -12.14 -3.51 -19.45
N TYR A 216 -12.08 -2.19 -19.60
CA TYR A 216 -13.20 -1.48 -20.22
C TYR A 216 -13.38 -2.11 -21.63
N PRO A 217 -14.45 -2.89 -21.92
CA PRO A 217 -14.73 -3.18 -23.31
C PRO A 217 -14.95 -1.82 -23.96
N ARG A 218 -14.20 -1.53 -25.03
CA ARG A 218 -14.33 -0.34 -25.89
C ARG A 218 -15.75 -0.01 -26.37
N GLN A 219 -16.77 -0.79 -26.01
CA GLN A 219 -18.16 -0.66 -26.45
C GLN A 219 -18.94 0.47 -25.76
N ALA A 220 -18.52 0.97 -24.58
CA ALA A 220 -19.25 2.08 -23.95
C ALA A 220 -18.94 3.46 -24.57
N ALA A 221 -17.91 3.57 -25.44
CA ALA A 221 -17.68 4.77 -26.25
C ALA A 221 -18.60 4.87 -27.49
N GLU A 222 -19.34 3.81 -27.85
CA GLU A 222 -20.29 3.82 -28.97
C GLU A 222 -21.73 4.15 -28.55
N ALA A 223 -22.02 4.27 -27.25
CA ALA A 223 -23.35 4.65 -26.75
C ALA A 223 -23.54 6.18 -26.55
N ALA A 224 -22.50 6.97 -26.83
CA ALA A 224 -22.51 8.44 -26.70
C ALA A 224 -22.15 9.17 -28.02
N SER A 225 -22.46 8.57 -29.17
CA SER A 225 -22.46 9.23 -30.50
C SER A 225 -23.79 9.02 -31.21
#